data_AF-F9U675-F1
#
_entry.id   AF-F9U675-F1
#
_cell.length_a   1.000
_cell.length_b   1.000
_cell.length_c   1.000
_cell.angle_alpha   90.00
_cell.angle_beta   90.00
_cell.angle_gamma   90.00
#
_symmetry.space_group_name_H-M   'P 1'
#
loop_
_entity.id
_entity.type
_entity.pdbx_description
1 polymer ?
#
loop_
_entity_poly.entity_id
_entity_poly.type
_entity_poly.pdbx_seq_one_letter_code
_entity_poly.pdbx_strand_id
1 'polypeptide(L)'
;MSHKDLTCPMCERGTLTPVTYSETFQHHGAELHVSGLEGYECECCGADPIFDDQIRRNHARILDARRRADGLLTGEEIRALRDRLGLTQKEASELFGGGANAFSKYERGQVVQSAAMDRLLRLVGRYPQLMADLKDTEQLQGLIPVNSDSEYVDGNRVWIAGISRGTTVRGDLATVVEIDQWKRAHAA
;
A
#
# COMPACT_ATOMS: atom_id res chain seq x y z
N MET A 1 -5.21 37.57 -9.20
CA MET A 1 -3.86 37.17 -8.78
C MET A 1 -2.92 37.65 -9.86
N SER A 2 -2.00 38.57 -9.53
CA SER A 2 -1.09 39.17 -10.51
C SER A 2 -0.17 38.09 -11.06
N HIS A 3 -0.27 37.77 -12.35
CA HIS A 3 0.72 36.94 -13.02
C HIS A 3 2.04 37.71 -12.98
N LYS A 4 2.95 37.27 -12.12
CA LYS A 4 4.33 37.73 -12.17
C LYS A 4 4.93 37.04 -13.38
N ASP A 5 5.20 37.80 -14.43
CA ASP A 5 5.81 37.27 -15.65
C ASP A 5 7.09 36.52 -15.28
N LEU A 6 7.09 35.22 -15.55
CA LEU A 6 8.18 34.33 -15.16
C LEU A 6 9.19 34.30 -16.30
N THR A 7 10.35 34.94 -16.10
CA THR A 7 11.41 34.99 -17.11
C THR A 7 12.02 33.61 -17.36
N CYS A 8 12.24 33.28 -18.63
CA CYS A 8 12.81 32.01 -19.04
C CYS A 8 14.26 31.86 -18.54
N PRO A 9 14.60 30.78 -17.80
CA PRO A 9 15.95 30.55 -17.30
C PRO A 9 16.94 30.12 -18.39
N MET A 10 16.47 29.73 -19.58
CA MET A 10 17.32 29.25 -20.67
C MET A 10 17.85 30.37 -21.56
N CYS A 11 17.06 31.42 -21.80
CA CYS A 11 17.44 32.51 -22.68
C CYS A 11 17.48 33.88 -22.00
N GLU A 12 16.98 33.97 -20.77
CA GLU A 12 16.91 35.19 -19.95
C GLU A 12 16.17 36.37 -20.60
N ARG A 13 15.45 36.12 -21.70
CA ARG A 13 14.73 37.14 -22.49
C ARG A 13 13.23 36.88 -22.60
N GLY A 14 12.83 35.63 -22.86
CA GLY A 14 11.43 35.30 -23.09
C GLY A 14 10.62 35.15 -21.81
N THR A 15 9.31 35.32 -21.94
CA THR A 15 8.34 35.03 -20.88
C THR A 15 7.89 33.58 -20.98
N LEU A 16 7.78 32.90 -19.83
CA LEU A 16 7.22 31.57 -19.73
C LEU A 16 5.70 31.64 -19.63
N THR A 17 5.02 30.95 -20.53
CA THR A 17 3.56 30.80 -20.53
C THR A 17 3.17 29.39 -20.08
N PRO A 18 2.17 29.23 -19.19
CA PRO A 18 1.77 27.91 -18.72
C PRO A 18 1.10 27.13 -19.86
N VAL A 19 1.49 25.87 -20.04
CA VAL A 19 0.93 24.97 -21.05
C VAL A 19 0.41 23.69 -20.41
N THR A 20 -0.55 23.07 -21.06
CA THR A 20 -1.03 21.72 -20.72
C THR A 20 -0.85 20.82 -21.93
N TYR A 21 -0.28 19.64 -21.73
CA TYR A 21 0.04 18.70 -22.79
C TYR A 21 -0.35 17.26 -22.41
N SER A 22 -0.22 16.37 -23.37
CA SER A 22 -0.43 14.93 -23.18
C SER A 22 0.79 14.17 -23.64
N GLU A 23 1.09 13.06 -22.95
CA GLU A 23 2.24 12.24 -23.26
C GLU A 23 1.93 10.75 -23.08
N THR A 24 2.62 9.91 -23.84
CA THR A 24 2.46 8.45 -23.80
C THR A 24 3.62 7.83 -23.03
N PHE A 25 3.29 7.06 -21.99
CA PHE A 25 4.25 6.33 -21.17
C PHE A 25 4.15 4.83 -21.44
N GLN A 26 5.22 4.08 -21.19
CA GLN A 26 5.16 2.62 -21.18
C GLN A 26 4.74 2.13 -19.79
N HIS A 27 3.75 1.23 -19.73
CA HIS A 27 3.28 0.61 -18.49
C HIS A 27 2.90 -0.85 -18.77
N HIS A 28 3.57 -1.80 -18.10
CA HIS A 28 3.36 -3.25 -18.31
C HIS A 28 3.39 -3.71 -19.78
N GLY A 29 4.24 -3.09 -20.61
CA GLY A 29 4.38 -3.42 -22.03
C GLY A 29 3.28 -2.87 -22.94
N ALA A 30 2.41 -2.00 -22.41
CA ALA A 30 1.40 -1.27 -23.15
C ALA A 30 1.64 0.25 -23.09
N GLU A 31 1.14 0.96 -24.10
CA GLU A 31 1.12 2.41 -24.13
C GLU A 31 0.02 2.96 -23.20
N LEU A 32 0.42 3.85 -22.29
CA LEU A 32 -0.44 4.57 -21.38
C LEU A 32 -0.45 6.05 -21.74
N HIS A 33 -1.54 6.50 -22.33
CA HIS A 33 -1.72 7.91 -22.65
C HIS A 33 -2.16 8.71 -21.41
N VAL A 34 -1.43 9.77 -21.07
CA VAL A 34 -1.71 10.63 -19.92
C VAL A 34 -1.88 12.06 -20.40
N SER A 35 -3.09 12.59 -20.24
CA SER A 35 -3.44 13.97 -20.56
C SER A 35 -3.37 14.89 -19.34
N GLY A 36 -3.27 16.19 -19.58
CA GLY A 36 -3.37 17.19 -18.50
C GLY A 36 -2.06 17.43 -17.76
N LEU A 37 -0.93 17.04 -18.34
CA LEU A 37 0.40 17.32 -17.79
C LEU A 37 0.68 18.82 -17.94
N GLU A 38 1.29 19.42 -16.93
CA GLU A 38 1.57 20.84 -16.87
C GLU A 38 3.03 21.13 -17.16
N GLY A 39 3.29 22.18 -17.93
CA GLY A 39 4.62 22.71 -18.17
C GLY A 39 4.57 24.21 -18.38
N TYR A 40 5.70 24.78 -18.76
CA TYR A 40 5.75 26.11 -19.37
C TYR A 40 6.32 26.00 -20.77
N GLU A 41 6.06 27.00 -21.60
CA GLU A 41 6.74 27.19 -22.88
C GLU A 41 7.22 28.64 -22.98
N CYS A 42 8.47 28.81 -23.43
CA CYS A 42 9.07 30.11 -23.66
C CYS A 42 8.74 30.64 -25.06
N GLU A 43 8.09 31.79 -25.12
CA GLU A 43 7.73 32.46 -26.39
C GLU A 43 8.94 32.90 -27.23
N CYS A 44 10.12 33.05 -26.62
CA CYS A 44 11.32 33.55 -27.32
C CYS A 44 12.22 32.44 -27.86
N CYS A 45 12.43 31.36 -27.11
CA CYS A 45 13.41 30.32 -27.46
C CYS A 45 12.81 28.91 -27.52
N GLY A 46 11.52 28.73 -27.23
CA GLY A 46 10.85 27.43 -27.25
C GLY A 46 11.24 26.48 -26.10
N ALA A 47 12.00 26.94 -25.10
CA ALA A 47 12.31 26.13 -23.93
C ALA A 47 11.05 25.81 -23.12
N ASP A 48 10.98 24.59 -22.59
CA ASP A 48 9.79 24.01 -21.97
C ASP A 48 10.02 23.52 -20.52
N PRO A 49 10.46 24.39 -19.60
CA PRO A 49 10.79 23.96 -18.24
C PRO A 49 9.55 23.46 -17.48
N ILE A 50 9.76 22.44 -16.66
CA ILE A 50 8.78 21.94 -15.69
C ILE A 50 9.33 22.20 -14.28
N PHE A 51 8.59 22.95 -13.47
CA PHE A 51 9.02 23.28 -12.11
C PHE A 51 8.57 22.25 -11.07
N ASP A 52 9.19 22.26 -9.89
CA ASP A 52 8.98 21.31 -8.80
C ASP A 52 7.51 21.04 -8.44
N ASP A 53 6.66 22.06 -8.45
CA ASP A 53 5.24 21.91 -8.15
C ASP A 53 4.47 21.23 -9.29
N GLN A 54 4.81 21.53 -10.54
CA GLN A 54 4.30 20.84 -11.73
C GLN A 54 4.80 19.39 -11.77
N ILE A 55 6.08 19.14 -11.46
CA ILE A 55 6.63 17.77 -11.35
C ILE A 55 5.80 16.94 -10.39
N ARG A 56 5.49 17.48 -9.19
CA ARG A 56 4.66 16.79 -8.20
C ARG A 56 3.25 16.50 -8.72
N ARG A 57 2.59 17.46 -9.35
CA ARG A 57 1.23 17.29 -9.91
C ARG A 57 1.21 16.32 -11.09
N ASN A 58 2.17 16.42 -12.00
CA ASN A 58 2.33 15.53 -13.15
C ASN A 58 2.61 14.10 -12.71
N HIS A 59 3.50 13.91 -11.72
CA HIS A 59 3.76 12.60 -11.16
C HIS A 59 2.49 11.97 -10.56
N ALA A 60 1.68 12.75 -9.84
CA ALA A 60 0.40 12.26 -9.32
C ALA A 60 -0.56 11.84 -10.44
N ARG A 61 -0.67 12.62 -11.53
CA ARG A 61 -1.48 12.27 -12.71
C ARG A 61 -1.01 10.98 -13.38
N ILE A 62 0.30 10.82 -13.54
CA ILE A 62 0.89 9.60 -14.12
C ILE A 62 0.59 8.38 -13.24
N LEU A 63 0.74 8.49 -11.91
CA LEU A 63 0.43 7.38 -11.01
C LEU A 63 -1.07 7.04 -10.99
N ASP A 64 -1.96 8.02 -11.07
CA ASP A 64 -3.39 7.76 -11.19
C ASP A 64 -3.77 7.13 -12.54
N ALA A 65 -3.10 7.50 -13.63
CA ALA A 65 -3.28 6.84 -14.92
C ALA A 65 -2.84 5.36 -14.85
N ARG A 66 -1.69 5.07 -14.21
CA ARG A 66 -1.22 3.70 -13.97
C ARG A 66 -2.20 2.89 -13.12
N ARG A 67 -2.71 3.48 -12.02
CA ARG A 67 -3.72 2.84 -11.17
C ARG A 67 -4.96 2.46 -11.97
N ARG A 68 -5.49 3.37 -12.79
CA ARG A 68 -6.64 3.08 -13.65
C ARG A 68 -6.35 1.95 -14.64
N ALA A 69 -5.17 1.95 -15.26
CA ALA A 69 -4.74 0.88 -16.16
C ALA A 69 -4.67 -0.48 -15.44
N ASP A 70 -4.24 -0.49 -14.16
CA ASP A 70 -4.17 -1.69 -13.33
C ASP A 70 -5.50 -2.04 -12.61
N GLY A 71 -6.57 -1.27 -12.81
CA GLY A 71 -7.85 -1.45 -12.14
C GLY A 71 -7.85 -1.11 -10.63
N LEU A 72 -6.86 -0.37 -10.18
CA LEU A 72 -6.67 0.05 -8.79
C LEU A 72 -7.37 1.39 -8.52
N LEU A 73 -7.73 1.62 -7.25
CA LEU A 73 -8.26 2.89 -6.77
C LEU A 73 -7.23 4.02 -6.96
N THR A 74 -7.68 5.13 -7.52
CA THR A 74 -6.96 6.41 -7.58
C THR A 74 -6.77 7.02 -6.19
N GLY A 75 -5.87 8.00 -6.07
CA GLY A 75 -5.67 8.71 -4.80
C GLY A 75 -6.95 9.38 -4.28
N GLU A 76 -7.77 9.92 -5.19
CA GLU A 76 -9.05 10.53 -4.87
C GLU A 76 -10.10 9.51 -4.41
N GLU A 77 -10.18 8.34 -5.07
CA GLU A 77 -11.11 7.28 -4.66
C GLU A 77 -10.72 6.68 -3.30
N ILE A 78 -9.42 6.54 -3.01
CA ILE A 78 -8.94 6.12 -1.68
C ILE A 78 -9.36 7.13 -0.62
N ARG A 79 -9.20 8.43 -0.89
CA ARG A 79 -9.66 9.50 0.02
C ARG A 79 -11.16 9.42 0.26
N ALA A 80 -11.96 9.36 -0.82
CA ALA A 80 -13.41 9.30 -0.73
C ALA A 80 -13.89 8.07 0.05
N LEU A 81 -13.25 6.91 -0.15
CA LEU A 81 -13.53 5.70 0.59
C LEU A 81 -13.17 5.84 2.07
N ARG A 82 -11.99 6.39 2.38
CA ARG A 82 -11.56 6.65 3.76
C ARG A 82 -12.51 7.62 4.48
N ASP A 83 -12.88 8.72 3.84
CA ASP A 83 -13.79 9.73 4.39
C ASP A 83 -15.18 9.12 4.65
N ARG A 84 -15.68 8.26 3.75
CA ARG A 84 -16.95 7.54 3.93
C ARG A 84 -16.90 6.53 5.08
N LEU A 85 -15.74 5.97 5.40
CA LEU A 85 -15.53 5.11 6.57
C LEU A 85 -15.34 5.92 7.87
N GLY A 86 -15.29 7.26 7.79
CA GLY A 86 -15.12 8.12 8.96
C GLY A 86 -13.72 8.06 9.58
N LEU A 87 -12.69 7.70 8.79
CA LEU A 87 -11.33 7.53 9.27
C LEU A 87 -10.44 8.72 8.90
N THR A 88 -9.56 9.13 9.81
CA THR A 88 -8.40 9.97 9.48
C THR A 88 -7.33 9.17 8.73
N GLN A 89 -6.39 9.83 8.06
CA GLN A 89 -5.25 9.15 7.40
C GLN A 89 -4.43 8.32 8.38
N LYS A 90 -4.30 8.79 9.63
CA LYS A 90 -3.60 8.09 10.71
C LYS A 90 -4.36 6.80 11.09
N GLU A 91 -5.64 6.91 11.43
CA GLU A 91 -6.46 5.75 11.81
C GLU A 91 -6.56 4.73 10.68
N ALA A 92 -6.63 5.18 9.43
CA ALA A 92 -6.60 4.28 8.27
C ALA A 92 -5.24 3.56 8.15
N SER A 93 -4.12 4.24 8.39
CA SER A 93 -2.79 3.61 8.38
C SER A 93 -2.61 2.62 9.52
N GLU A 94 -3.22 2.86 10.68
CA GLU A 94 -3.23 1.93 11.82
C GLU A 94 -4.12 0.71 11.51
N LEU A 95 -5.32 0.92 10.99
CA LEU A 95 -6.29 -0.14 10.72
C LEU A 95 -5.90 -1.04 9.54
N PHE A 96 -5.47 -0.45 8.43
CA PHE A 96 -5.17 -1.19 7.19
C PHE A 96 -3.68 -1.52 7.06
N GLY A 97 -2.81 -0.86 7.82
CA GLY A 97 -1.35 -0.97 7.72
C GLY A 97 -0.74 -0.10 6.62
N GLY A 98 0.45 -0.50 6.14
CA GLY A 98 1.24 0.26 5.16
C GLY A 98 2.20 1.30 5.77
N GLY A 99 2.16 1.48 7.09
CA GLY A 99 2.98 2.42 7.85
C GLY A 99 2.35 3.81 7.99
N ALA A 100 2.85 4.60 8.94
CA ALA A 100 2.21 5.82 9.44
C ALA A 100 1.83 6.88 8.38
N ASN A 101 2.46 6.88 7.20
CA ASN A 101 2.27 7.87 6.15
C ASN A 101 1.67 7.27 4.86
N ALA A 102 1.19 6.03 4.89
CA ALA A 102 0.72 5.31 3.70
C ALA A 102 -0.42 6.06 3.00
N PHE A 103 -1.52 6.32 3.71
CA PHE A 103 -2.70 6.98 3.16
C PHE A 103 -2.40 8.39 2.66
N SER A 104 -1.54 9.12 3.38
CA SER A 104 -1.07 10.44 2.95
C SER A 104 -0.35 10.39 1.60
N LYS A 105 0.49 9.37 1.37
CA LYS A 105 1.19 9.16 0.09
C LYS A 105 0.26 8.64 -1.01
N TYR A 106 -0.68 7.75 -0.68
CA TYR A 106 -1.65 7.22 -1.64
C TYR A 106 -2.52 8.34 -2.20
N GLU A 107 -3.12 9.13 -1.32
CA GLU A 107 -4.06 10.22 -1.65
C GLU A 107 -3.40 11.41 -2.36
N ARG A 108 -2.09 11.60 -2.20
CA ARG A 108 -1.32 12.62 -2.94
C ARG A 108 -0.74 12.10 -4.25
N GLY A 109 -0.99 10.84 -4.63
CA GLY A 109 -0.41 10.26 -5.83
C GLY A 109 1.13 10.19 -5.77
N GLN A 110 1.68 9.82 -4.62
CA GLN A 110 3.12 9.65 -4.43
C GLN A 110 3.55 8.17 -4.47
N VAL A 111 2.65 7.26 -4.10
CA VAL A 111 2.91 5.81 -4.06
C VAL A 111 1.65 5.07 -4.49
N VAL A 112 1.80 4.04 -5.33
CA VAL A 112 0.70 3.12 -5.68
C VAL A 112 0.56 2.05 -4.59
N GLN A 113 -0.65 1.83 -4.11
CA GLN A 113 -0.98 0.79 -3.15
C GLN A 113 -0.84 -0.60 -3.77
N SER A 114 -0.57 -1.63 -2.95
CA SER A 114 -0.56 -3.00 -3.44
C SER A 114 -1.97 -3.45 -3.85
N ALA A 115 -2.06 -4.42 -4.75
CA ALA A 115 -3.35 -5.03 -5.11
C ALA A 115 -4.06 -5.70 -3.91
N ALA A 116 -3.31 -6.13 -2.90
CA ALA A 116 -3.89 -6.64 -1.65
C ALA A 116 -4.54 -5.52 -0.84
N MET A 117 -3.84 -4.39 -0.67
CA MET A 117 -4.39 -3.20 -0.01
C MET A 117 -5.62 -2.67 -0.74
N ASP A 118 -5.59 -2.62 -2.08
CA ASP A 118 -6.74 -2.18 -2.89
C ASP A 118 -8.00 -3.04 -2.65
N ARG A 119 -7.83 -4.37 -2.68
CA ARG A 119 -8.92 -5.32 -2.41
C ARG A 119 -9.45 -5.16 -0.98
N LEU A 120 -8.57 -4.99 -0.01
CA LEU A 120 -8.95 -4.79 1.39
C LEU A 120 -9.78 -3.51 1.57
N LEU A 121 -9.32 -2.39 1.00
CA LEU A 121 -10.04 -1.12 1.00
C LEU A 121 -11.43 -1.26 0.39
N ARG A 122 -11.54 -1.91 -0.77
CA ARG A 122 -12.84 -2.15 -1.43
C ARG A 122 -13.75 -3.05 -0.60
N LEU A 123 -13.20 -4.11 0.01
CA LEU A 123 -13.97 -5.05 0.84
C LEU A 123 -14.56 -4.36 2.07
N VAL A 124 -13.74 -3.63 2.82
CA VAL A 124 -14.19 -2.88 4.00
C VAL A 124 -15.11 -1.72 3.59
N GLY A 125 -14.82 -1.06 2.48
CA GLY A 125 -15.70 -0.05 1.91
C GLY A 125 -17.08 -0.59 1.53
N ARG A 126 -17.20 -1.88 1.18
CA ARG A 126 -18.49 -2.53 0.89
C ARG A 126 -19.17 -3.05 2.16
N TYR A 127 -18.39 -3.49 3.15
CA TYR A 127 -18.87 -4.07 4.40
C TYR A 127 -18.18 -3.38 5.61
N PRO A 128 -18.63 -2.17 6.00
CA PRO A 128 -17.96 -1.39 7.04
C PRO A 128 -17.90 -2.08 8.41
N GLN A 129 -18.77 -3.05 8.69
CA GLN A 129 -18.73 -3.85 9.92
C GLN A 129 -17.41 -4.62 10.09
N LEU A 130 -16.71 -4.95 9.00
CA LEU A 130 -15.40 -5.63 9.03
C LEU A 130 -14.29 -4.76 9.66
N MET A 131 -14.52 -3.46 9.85
CA MET A 131 -13.56 -2.62 10.57
C MET A 131 -13.39 -3.06 12.04
N ALA A 132 -14.43 -3.63 12.66
CA ALA A 132 -14.32 -4.17 14.01
C ALA A 132 -13.38 -5.39 14.01
N ASP A 133 -13.61 -6.33 13.09
CA ASP A 133 -12.79 -7.54 12.95
C ASP A 133 -11.31 -7.20 12.68
N LEU A 134 -11.03 -6.20 11.82
CA LEU A 134 -9.67 -5.75 11.55
C LEU A 134 -8.98 -5.16 12.79
N LYS A 135 -9.69 -4.43 13.64
CA LYS A 135 -9.11 -3.93 14.90
C LYS A 135 -8.75 -5.10 15.83
N ASP A 136 -9.58 -6.14 15.83
CA ASP A 136 -9.34 -7.33 16.65
C ASP A 136 -8.21 -8.22 16.10
N THR A 137 -7.86 -8.09 14.81
CA THR A 137 -6.73 -8.84 14.23
C THR A 137 -5.35 -8.45 14.76
N GLU A 138 -5.19 -7.35 15.51
CA GLU A 138 -3.94 -7.09 16.25
C GLU A 138 -3.59 -8.23 17.22
N GLN A 139 -4.60 -8.99 17.68
CA GLN A 139 -4.42 -10.16 18.54
C GLN A 139 -3.78 -11.36 17.81
N LEU A 140 -3.71 -11.33 16.46
CA LEU A 140 -3.05 -12.37 15.66
C LEU A 140 -1.52 -12.21 15.63
N GLN A 141 -0.95 -11.10 16.11
CA GLN A 141 0.51 -10.93 16.24
C GLN A 141 1.15 -11.90 17.26
N GLY A 142 0.33 -12.61 18.05
CA GLY A 142 0.76 -13.70 18.93
C GLY A 142 0.61 -15.11 18.33
N LEU A 143 0.10 -15.27 17.11
CA LEU A 143 0.04 -16.57 16.45
C LEU A 143 1.43 -16.93 15.93
N ILE A 144 2.14 -17.72 16.74
CA ILE A 144 3.36 -18.44 16.36
C ILE A 144 3.10 -19.09 14.99
N PRO A 145 3.97 -18.91 13.99
CA PRO A 145 3.85 -19.66 12.75
C PRO A 145 3.87 -21.13 13.14
N VAL A 146 2.80 -21.85 12.82
CA VAL A 146 2.82 -23.30 12.92
C VAL A 146 3.85 -23.74 11.87
N ASN A 147 5.11 -23.88 12.28
CA ASN A 147 6.08 -24.70 11.57
C ASN A 147 5.47 -26.10 11.62
N SER A 148 4.73 -26.43 10.56
CA SER A 148 4.15 -27.74 10.38
C SER A 148 5.26 -28.70 9.96
N ASP A 149 6.21 -28.95 10.85
CA ASP A 149 6.90 -30.23 10.84
C ASP A 149 5.91 -31.23 11.46
N SER A 150 4.91 -31.61 10.67
CA SER A 150 4.03 -32.70 11.05
C SER A 150 4.84 -33.99 10.94
N GLU A 151 5.29 -34.51 12.07
CA GLU A 151 5.84 -35.87 12.12
C GLU A 151 4.69 -36.88 12.31
N TYR A 152 4.84 -38.04 11.67
CA TYR A 152 3.96 -39.19 11.85
C TYR A 152 4.64 -40.14 12.85
N VAL A 153 3.96 -40.42 13.97
CA VAL A 153 4.37 -41.46 14.93
C VAL A 153 3.31 -42.55 14.91
N ASP A 154 3.71 -43.80 14.63
CA ASP A 154 2.83 -44.97 14.52
C ASP A 154 1.61 -44.76 13.59
N GLY A 155 1.81 -44.01 12.50
CA GLY A 155 0.76 -43.74 11.51
C GLY A 155 -0.25 -42.65 11.88
N ASN A 156 -0.12 -42.03 13.06
CA ASN A 156 -0.95 -40.90 13.47
C ASN A 156 -0.21 -39.57 13.31
N ARG A 157 -0.94 -38.54 12.85
CA ARG A 157 -0.47 -37.14 12.82
C ARG A 157 -0.36 -36.61 14.25
N VAL A 158 0.82 -36.17 14.64
CA VAL A 158 1.05 -35.52 15.94
C VAL A 158 1.50 -34.08 15.72
N TRP A 159 1.07 -33.17 16.60
CA TRP A 159 1.50 -31.77 16.62
C TRP A 159 2.52 -31.56 17.73
N ILE A 160 3.76 -31.18 17.38
CA ILE A 160 4.78 -30.82 18.38
C ILE A 160 4.63 -29.33 18.68
N ALA A 161 3.94 -29.00 19.76
CA ALA A 161 3.92 -27.63 20.27
C ALA A 161 5.15 -27.40 21.16
N GLY A 162 6.16 -26.69 20.65
CA GLY A 162 7.28 -26.23 21.47
C GLY A 162 6.78 -25.23 22.51
N ILE A 163 6.84 -25.60 23.79
CA ILE A 163 6.37 -24.72 24.89
C ILE A 163 7.57 -23.90 25.40
N SER A 164 7.50 -22.58 25.30
CA SER A 164 8.34 -21.70 26.12
C SER A 164 7.84 -21.75 27.57
N ARG A 165 8.76 -21.69 28.54
CA ARG A 165 8.44 -21.74 29.98
C ARG A 165 7.31 -20.76 30.32
N GLY A 166 6.17 -21.30 30.78
CA GLY A 166 5.10 -20.52 31.42
C GLY A 166 3.73 -20.54 30.76
N THR A 167 3.52 -21.21 29.63
CA THR A 167 2.21 -21.26 28.97
C THR A 167 1.49 -22.58 29.22
N THR A 168 0.31 -22.55 29.87
CA THR A 168 -0.60 -23.69 29.96
C THR A 168 -1.51 -23.71 28.74
N VAL A 169 -1.29 -24.64 27.81
CA VAL A 169 -2.24 -24.91 26.72
C VAL A 169 -3.28 -25.90 27.24
N ARG A 170 -4.55 -25.52 27.23
CA ARG A 170 -5.67 -26.46 27.41
C ARG A 170 -6.22 -26.83 26.04
N GLY A 171 -6.07 -28.10 25.66
CA GLY A 171 -6.73 -28.69 24.51
C GLY A 171 -7.00 -30.17 24.76
N ASP A 172 -8.25 -30.61 24.59
CA ASP A 172 -8.73 -31.95 24.95
C ASP A 172 -8.20 -33.09 24.05
N LEU A 173 -7.28 -32.80 23.11
CA LEU A 173 -6.79 -33.74 22.10
C LEU A 173 -5.26 -33.89 22.05
N ALA A 174 -4.52 -33.27 22.97
CA ALA A 174 -3.06 -33.35 22.97
C ALA A 174 -2.51 -33.68 24.37
N THR A 175 -1.73 -34.76 24.45
CA THR A 175 -0.91 -35.04 25.62
C THR A 175 0.34 -34.17 25.55
N VAL A 176 0.48 -33.26 26.51
CA VAL A 176 1.71 -32.49 26.67
C VAL A 176 2.78 -33.40 27.26
N VAL A 177 3.86 -33.62 26.52
CA VAL A 177 5.04 -34.35 27.00
C VAL A 177 6.27 -33.45 26.97
N GLU A 178 7.15 -33.64 27.95
CA GLU A 178 8.44 -32.96 27.98
C GLU A 178 9.34 -33.56 26.89
N ILE A 179 9.97 -32.71 26.08
CA ILE A 179 10.64 -33.12 24.83
C ILE A 179 11.83 -34.04 25.10
N ASP A 180 12.56 -33.85 26.19
CA ASP A 180 13.69 -34.70 26.55
C ASP A 180 13.24 -36.06 27.10
N GLN A 181 12.13 -36.12 27.83
CA GLN A 181 11.51 -37.37 28.28
C GLN A 181 11.02 -38.21 27.10
N TRP A 182 10.35 -37.59 26.12
CA TRP A 182 9.88 -38.29 24.93
C TRP A 182 11.04 -38.83 24.09
N LYS A 183 12.07 -38.01 23.86
CA LYS A 183 13.28 -38.41 23.12
C LYS A 183 14.00 -39.60 23.75
N ARG A 184 14.09 -39.66 25.09
CA ARG A 184 14.68 -40.81 25.79
C ARG A 184 13.86 -42.08 25.66
N ALA A 185 12.53 -41.97 25.66
CA ALA A 185 11.63 -43.11 25.57
C ALA A 185 11.58 -43.74 24.15
N HIS A 186 11.96 -42.99 23.12
CA HIS A 186 11.87 -43.39 21.71
C HIS A 186 13.20 -43.32 20.95
N ALA A 187 14.31 -43.11 21.65
CA ALA A 187 15.64 -43.31 21.08
C ALA A 187 15.88 -44.83 20.96
N ALA A 188 15.88 -45.34 19.73
CA ALA A 188 16.40 -46.66 19.41
C ALA A 188 17.90 -46.76 19.68
#